data_AF-A0A350P257-F1
#
_entry.id   AF-A0A350P257-F1
#
_cell.length_a   1.000
_cell.length_b   1.000
_cell.length_c   1.000
_cell.angle_alpha   90.00
_cell.angle_beta   90.00
_cell.angle_gamma   90.00
#
_symmetry.space_group_name_H-M   'P 1'
#
loop_
_entity.id
_entity.type
_entity.pdbx_description
1 polymer ?
#
loop_
_entity_poly.entity_id
_entity_poly.type
_entity_poly.pdbx_seq_one_letter_code
_entity_poly.pdbx_strand_id
1 'polypeptide(L)' 'MKIGDLVDAEWYDLDLRSSSMGVIISYDIEYHDDDDEYHYEVLLTSGKKLWLPEDCVREFKGE' A
#
# COMPACT_ATOMS: atom_id res chain seq x y z
N MET A 1 4.27 5.67 6.65
CA MET A 1 3.94 4.39 7.33
C MET A 1 5.22 3.55 7.49
N LYS A 2 5.21 2.40 8.18
CA LYS A 2 6.40 1.56 8.43
C LYS A 2 6.15 0.08 8.13
N ILE A 3 7.22 -0.67 7.89
CA ILE A 3 7.17 -2.14 7.78
C ILE A 3 6.58 -2.73 9.06
N GLY A 4 5.61 -3.63 8.90
CA GLY A 4 4.84 -4.24 9.98
C GLY A 4 3.53 -3.52 10.32
N ASP A 5 3.30 -2.31 9.80
CA ASP A 5 2.04 -1.60 10.01
C ASP A 5 0.89 -2.30 9.27
N LEU A 6 -0.25 -2.40 9.95
CA LEU A 6 -1.51 -2.84 9.38
C LEU A 6 -2.17 -1.67 8.65
N VAL A 7 -2.51 -1.88 7.39
CA VAL A 7 -3.00 -0.82 6.47
C VAL A 7 -4.23 -1.29 5.72
N ASP A 8 -5.05 -0.32 5.29
CA ASP A 8 -6.05 -0.52 4.25
C ASP A 8 -5.42 -0.19 2.89
N ALA A 9 -5.35 -1.19 2.02
CA ALA A 9 -4.73 -1.11 0.71
C ALA A 9 -5.81 -1.05 -0.37
N GLU A 10 -5.69 -0.09 -1.29
CA GLU A 10 -6.64 0.16 -2.36
C GLU A 10 -5.98 -0.02 -3.72
N TRP A 11 -6.67 -0.65 -4.68
CA TRP A 11 -6.17 -0.84 -6.04
C TRP A 11 -7.31 -0.98 -7.05
N TYR A 12 -6.97 -0.95 -8.33
CA TYR A 12 -7.91 -1.17 -9.43
C TYR A 12 -7.66 -2.53 -10.08
N ASP A 13 -8.71 -3.33 -10.22
CA ASP A 13 -8.70 -4.59 -10.96
C ASP A 13 -9.77 -4.50 -12.05
N LEU A 14 -9.35 -4.42 -13.32
CA LEU A 14 -10.24 -4.28 -14.49
C LEU A 14 -11.27 -3.13 -14.32
N ASP A 15 -10.79 -1.92 -14.00
CA ASP A 15 -11.57 -0.71 -13.70
C ASP A 15 -12.46 -0.79 -12.44
N LEU A 16 -12.42 -1.90 -11.70
CA LEU A 16 -13.11 -2.04 -10.43
C LEU A 16 -12.19 -1.64 -9.27
N ARG A 17 -12.60 -0.62 -8.53
CA ARG A 17 -11.93 -0.21 -7.29
C ARG A 17 -12.13 -1.29 -6.22
N SER A 18 -11.04 -1.83 -5.71
CA SER A 18 -10.99 -2.84 -4.67
C SER A 18 -10.18 -2.34 -3.49
N SER A 19 -10.51 -2.78 -2.28
CA SER A 19 -9.67 -2.57 -1.10
C SER A 19 -9.64 -3.80 -0.21
N SER A 20 -8.55 -3.94 0.55
CA SER A 20 -8.39 -5.00 1.53
C SER A 20 -7.31 -4.65 2.54
N MET A 21 -7.45 -5.19 3.73
CA MET A 21 -6.42 -5.10 4.76
C MET A 21 -5.17 -5.88 4.37
N GLY A 22 -4.02 -5.34 4.74
CA GLY A 22 -2.73 -5.99 4.61
C GLY A 22 -1.68 -5.41 5.55
N VAL A 23 -0.47 -5.96 5.46
CA VAL A 23 0.68 -5.53 6.25
C VAL A 23 1.78 -5.06 5.31
N ILE A 24 2.41 -3.92 5.61
CA ILE A 24 3.57 -3.44 4.87
C ILE A 24 4.75 -4.38 5.13
N ILE A 25 5.33 -4.96 4.08
CA ILE A 25 6.47 -5.89 4.18
C ILE A 25 7.77 -5.32 3.62
N SER A 26 7.69 -4.35 2.71
CA SER A 26 8.83 -3.58 2.20
C SER A 26 8.35 -2.24 1.65
N TYR A 27 9.27 -1.32 1.37
CA TYR A 27 8.99 -0.07 0.66
C TYR A 27 10.21 0.34 -0.17
N ASP A 28 9.98 1.16 -1.19
CA ASP A 28 11.00 1.84 -1.97
C ASP A 28 10.64 3.33 -2.09
N ILE A 29 11.65 4.15 -2.34
CA ILE A 29 11.49 5.60 -2.52
C ILE A 29 12.07 5.93 -3.89
N GLU A 30 11.21 6.41 -4.78
CA GLU A 30 11.65 6.97 -6.06
C GLU A 30 11.96 8.45 -5.88
N TYR A 31 13.22 8.82 -6.11
CA TYR A 31 13.69 10.19 -5.94
C TYR A 31 13.60 10.93 -7.28
N HIS A 32 12.70 11.91 -7.37
CA HIS A 32 12.67 12.88 -8.46
C HIS A 32 13.31 14.19 -8.02
N ASP A 33 13.79 14.99 -8.97
CA ASP A 33 14.48 16.26 -8.67
C ASP A 33 13.59 17.25 -7.87
N ASP A 34 12.26 17.05 -7.89
CA ASP A 34 11.27 17.94 -7.28
C ASP A 34 10.34 17.26 -6.22
N ASP A 35 10.32 15.93 -6.11
CA ASP A 35 9.48 15.21 -5.13
C ASP A 35 10.00 13.78 -4.83
N ASP A 36 9.64 13.26 -3.65
CA ASP A 36 9.94 11.88 -3.24
C ASP A 36 8.66 11.04 -3.32
N GLU A 37 8.64 10.02 -4.19
CA GLU A 37 7.48 9.14 -4.35
C GLU A 37 7.67 7.82 -3.59
N TYR A 38 6.85 7.61 -2.54
CA TYR A 38 6.87 6.39 -1.74
C TYR A 38 6.02 5.29 -2.36
N HIS A 39 6.61 4.09 -2.49
CA HIS A 39 5.92 2.88 -2.90
C HIS A 39 6.06 1.79 -1.83
N TYR A 40 4.97 1.09 -1.54
CA TYR A 40 4.90 0.08 -0.49
C TYR A 40 4.52 -1.29 -1.07
N GLU A 41 5.22 -2.33 -0.62
CA GLU A 41 4.77 -3.71 -0.81
C GLU A 41 3.86 -4.11 0.35
N VAL A 42 2.61 -4.44 0.05
CA VAL A 42 1.60 -4.85 1.02
C VAL A 42 1.26 -6.32 0.83
N LEU A 43 1.42 -7.13 1.88
CA LEU A 43 0.89 -8.49 1.96
C LEU A 43 -0.56 -8.43 2.45
N LEU A 44 -1.51 -8.66 1.56
CA LEU A 44 -2.94 -8.67 1.89
C LEU A 44 -3.31 -9.88 2.75
N THR A 45 -4.42 -9.76 3.48
CA THR A 45 -5.02 -10.89 4.24
C THR A 45 -5.41 -12.08 3.37
N SER A 46 -5.62 -11.87 2.06
CA SER A 46 -5.82 -12.93 1.07
C SER A 46 -4.55 -13.72 0.73
N GLY A 47 -3.38 -13.29 1.19
CA GLY A 47 -2.07 -13.84 0.86
C GLY A 47 -1.45 -13.26 -0.42
N LYS A 48 -2.18 -12.41 -1.17
CA LYS A 48 -1.66 -11.69 -2.33
C LYS A 48 -0.70 -10.58 -1.89
N LYS A 49 0.37 -10.37 -2.65
CA LYS A 49 1.24 -9.19 -2.51
C LYS A 49 0.91 -8.17 -3.57
N LEU A 50 0.86 -6.89 -3.18
CA LEU A 50 0.66 -5.77 -4.08
C LEU A 50 1.77 -4.75 -3.88
N TRP A 51 2.22 -4.14 -4.97
CA TRP A 51 3.10 -2.99 -4.98
C TRP A 51 2.25 -1.76 -5.24
N LEU A 52 2.16 -0.85 -4.26
CA LEU A 52 1.19 0.24 -4.28
C LEU A 52 1.88 1.59 -3.99
N PRO A 53 1.49 2.66 -4.69
CA PRO A 53 1.88 4.02 -4.32
C PRO A 53 1.29 4.43 -2.97
N GLU A 54 1.89 5.41 -2.31
CA GLU A 54 1.49 5.85 -0.96
C GLU A 54 0.02 6.27 -0.85
N ASP A 55 -0.54 6.91 -1.88
CA ASP A 55 -1.94 7.36 -1.92
C ASP A 55 -2.96 6.20 -1.86
N CYS A 56 -2.51 4.99 -2.20
CA CYS A 56 -3.27 3.75 -2.18
C CYS A 56 -3.14 2.98 -0.86
N VAL A 57 -2.32 3.46 0.09
CA VAL A 57 -2.07 2.78 1.37
C VAL A 57 -2.44 3.72 2.51
N ARG A 58 -3.41 3.33 3.34
CA ARG A 58 -3.92 4.17 4.43
C ARG A 58 -3.78 3.46 5.77
N GLU A 59 -3.51 4.22 6.83
CA GLU A 59 -3.53 3.69 8.19
C GLU A 59 -4.88 3.03 8.49
N PHE A 60 -4.85 1.79 8.96
CA PHE A 60 -6.06 1.11 9.37
C PHE A 60 -6.58 1.71 10.68
N LYS A 61 -7.76 2.38 10.62
CA LYS A 61 -8.48 2.88 11.80
C LYS A 61 -9.57 1.87 12.12
N GLY A 62 -9.26 0.89 12.96
CA GLY A 62 -10.27 -0.05 13.44
C GLY A 62 -11.35 0.69 14.25
N GLU A 63 -12.59 0.63 13.78
CA GLU A 63 -13.79 1.00 14.56
C GLU A 63 -14.27 -0.19 15.41
#